data_AF-A0A965PET4-F1
#
_entry.id   AF-A0A965PET4-F1
#
_cell.length_a   1.000
_cell.length_b   1.000
_cell.length_c   1.000
_cell.angle_alpha   90.00
_cell.angle_beta   90.00
_cell.angle_gamma   90.00
#
_symmetry.space_group_name_H-M   'P 1'
#
loop_
_entity.id
_entity.type
_entity.pdbx_description
1 polymer ?
#
loop_
_entity_poly.entity_id
_entity_poly.type
_entity_poly.pdbx_seq_one_letter_code
_entity_poly.pdbx_strand_id
1 'polypeptide(L)'
;MPDAPDRPLTPGKVKRLLDAALASAPAGAVVVIEAGGVRLQGVGTGPCAKDIQRRATNELKARMRARVRAHLKGSGKTPDWPTWLGYSVDDLRAHLEARFTEGMTWQNIGRWHIDHIRPLASFTITGPDCPEFRAAWALENLQPLWAKDNLSKGARWKP
;
A
#
# COMPACT_ATOMS: atom_id res chain seq x y z
N MET A 1 27.93 54.96 14.63
CA MET A 1 26.78 54.32 15.31
C MET A 1 26.99 52.82 15.21
N PRO A 2 27.55 52.14 16.23
CA PRO A 2 27.62 50.68 16.22
C PRO A 2 26.26 50.10 16.59
N ASP A 3 25.80 49.12 15.81
CA ASP A 3 24.61 48.33 16.06
C ASP A 3 24.65 47.68 17.45
N ALA A 4 23.54 47.74 18.17
CA ALA A 4 23.40 47.14 19.49
C ALA A 4 23.49 45.60 19.38
N PRO A 5 24.17 44.91 20.31
CA PRO A 5 24.17 43.46 20.34
C PRO A 5 22.76 42.95 20.64
N ASP A 6 22.29 41.99 19.84
CA ASP A 6 21.03 41.28 20.03
C ASP A 6 20.87 40.88 21.50
N ARG A 7 19.88 41.49 22.16
CA ARG A 7 19.65 41.25 23.59
C ARG A 7 19.12 39.83 23.75
N PRO A 8 19.76 38.96 24.57
CA PRO A 8 19.27 37.60 24.76
C PRO A 8 17.82 37.61 25.26
N LEU A 9 17.00 36.72 24.69
CA LEU A 9 15.59 36.62 25.02
C LEU A 9 15.41 36.29 26.50
N THR A 10 14.54 37.04 27.17
CA THR A 10 14.22 36.76 28.57
C THR A 10 13.44 35.45 28.69
N PRO A 11 13.56 34.71 29.81
CA PRO A 11 12.84 33.45 30.01
C PRO A 11 11.32 33.55 29.79
N GLY A 12 10.72 34.68 30.19
CA GLY A 12 9.29 34.95 29.98
C GLY A 12 8.92 35.15 28.51
N LYS A 13 9.83 35.70 27.70
CA LYS A 13 9.61 35.87 26.26
C LYS A 13 9.77 34.54 25.52
N VAL A 14 10.74 33.70 25.92
CA VAL A 14 10.91 32.33 25.41
C VAL A 14 9.66 31.50 25.70
N LYS A 15 9.15 31.53 26.93
CA LYS A 15 7.93 30.79 27.31
C LYS A 15 6.72 31.20 26.46
N ARG A 16 6.49 32.51 26.27
CA ARG A 16 5.38 33.01 25.45
C ARG A 16 5.47 32.58 23.98
N LEU A 17 6.68 32.58 23.42
CA LEU A 17 6.91 32.13 22.04
C LEU A 17 6.72 30.62 21.90
N LEU A 18 7.17 29.85 22.89
CA LEU A 18 6.99 28.40 22.93
C LEU A 18 5.50 28.03 23.05
N ASP A 19 4.77 28.66 23.99
CA ASP A 19 3.34 28.43 24.20
C ASP A 19 2.53 28.78 22.93
N ALA A 20 2.85 29.90 22.27
CA ALA A 20 2.20 30.29 21.01
C ALA A 20 2.54 29.35 19.84
N ALA A 21 3.78 28.88 19.74
CA ALA A 21 4.20 27.91 18.74
C ALA A 21 3.52 26.55 18.94
N LEU A 22 3.44 26.07 20.19
CA LEU A 22 2.74 24.82 20.53
C LEU A 22 1.23 24.90 20.27
N ALA A 23 0.60 26.05 20.53
CA ALA A 23 -0.84 26.25 20.30
C ALA A 23 -1.23 26.30 18.81
N SER A 24 -0.29 26.65 17.93
CA SER A 24 -0.51 26.77 16.48
C SER A 24 0.13 25.65 15.66
N ALA A 25 0.90 24.77 16.31
CA ALA A 25 1.60 23.67 15.66
C ALA A 25 0.63 22.54 15.26
N PRO A 26 0.75 22.00 14.03
CA PRO A 26 0.01 20.80 13.65
C PRO A 26 0.48 19.60 14.49
N ALA A 27 -0.42 18.64 14.71
CA ALA A 27 -0.12 17.44 15.48
C ALA A 27 1.15 16.73 14.93
N GLY A 28 2.15 16.56 15.80
CA GLY A 28 3.43 15.92 15.47
C GLY A 28 4.55 16.86 15.06
N ALA A 29 4.37 18.19 15.07
CA ALA A 29 5.47 19.12 14.82
C ALA A 29 6.44 19.22 16.01
N VAL A 30 7.74 19.23 15.72
CA VAL A 30 8.79 19.43 16.73
C VAL A 30 9.18 20.91 16.76
N VAL A 31 9.03 21.52 17.93
CA VAL A 31 9.37 22.92 18.17
C VAL A 31 10.81 23.00 18.69
N VAL A 32 11.69 23.67 17.96
CA VAL A 32 13.12 23.83 18.33
C VAL A 32 13.37 25.27 18.77
N ILE A 33 14.14 25.44 19.86
CA ILE A 33 14.51 26.75 20.41
C ILE A 33 15.99 26.99 20.11
N GLU A 34 16.31 28.06 19.40
CA GLU A 34 17.69 28.48 19.10
C GLU A 34 17.91 29.93 19.56
N ALA A 35 19.17 30.39 19.61
CA ALA A 35 19.55 31.71 20.13
C ALA A 35 18.82 32.89 19.45
N GLY A 36 18.30 32.69 18.22
CA GLY A 36 17.53 33.69 17.46
C GLY A 36 16.01 33.52 17.49
N GLY A 37 15.44 32.57 18.23
CA GLY A 37 14.00 32.37 18.34
C GLY A 37 13.52 30.93 18.26
N VAL A 38 12.21 30.76 18.10
CA VAL A 38 11.55 29.45 17.99
C VAL A 38 11.30 29.14 16.51
N ARG A 39 11.83 28.03 16.00
CA ARG A 39 11.60 27.57 14.62
C ARG A 39 10.93 26.20 14.64
N LEU A 40 9.92 26.01 13.79
CA LEU A 40 9.33 24.70 13.52
C LEU A 40 10.26 23.96 12.56
N GLN A 41 10.75 22.77 12.93
CA GLN A 41 11.30 21.85 11.94
C GLN A 41 10.15 21.08 11.30
N GLY A 42 9.98 21.22 9.99
CA GLY A 42 9.00 20.46 9.22
C GLY A 42 9.34 18.98 9.28
N VAL A 43 8.57 18.20 10.03
CA VAL A 43 8.69 16.75 10.05
C VAL A 43 8.30 16.27 8.65
N GLY A 44 9.22 15.58 7.97
CA GLY A 44 8.96 14.98 6.67
C GLY A 44 7.64 14.21 6.74
N THR A 45 6.64 14.71 6.03
CA THR A 45 5.31 14.11 6.05
C THR A 45 5.42 12.75 5.37
N GLY A 46 5.38 11.69 6.19
CA GLY A 46 5.14 10.35 5.67
C GLY A 46 3.89 10.36 4.78
N PRO A 47 3.81 9.46 3.77
CA PRO A 47 2.67 9.43 2.87
C PRO A 47 1.36 9.34 3.66
N CYS A 48 0.41 10.23 3.36
CA CYS A 48 -0.86 10.23 4.07
C CYS A 48 -1.69 8.98 3.71
N ALA A 49 -2.72 8.66 4.50
CA ALA A 49 -3.51 7.43 4.34
C ALA A 49 -4.05 7.21 2.90
N LYS A 50 -4.54 8.28 2.24
CA LYS A 50 -5.00 8.21 0.84
C LYS A 50 -3.87 7.90 -0.16
N ASP A 51 -2.64 8.35 0.11
CA ASP A 51 -1.50 8.07 -0.75
C ASP A 51 -1.05 6.61 -0.60
N ILE A 52 -1.09 6.08 0.63
CA ILE A 52 -0.83 4.67 0.92
C ILE A 52 -1.83 3.78 0.18
N GLN A 53 -3.13 4.09 0.31
CA GLN A 53 -4.20 3.33 -0.35
C GLN A 53 -4.07 3.40 -1.88
N ARG A 54 -3.80 4.59 -2.44
CA ARG A 54 -3.59 4.74 -3.89
C ARG A 54 -2.40 3.91 -4.38
N ARG A 55 -1.27 3.93 -3.67
CA ARG A 55 -0.08 3.14 -4.02
C ARG A 55 -0.38 1.63 -3.96
N ALA A 56 -1.04 1.17 -2.91
CA ALA A 56 -1.43 -0.22 -2.74
C ALA A 56 -2.36 -0.70 -3.86
N THR A 57 -3.38 0.09 -4.20
CA THR A 57 -4.29 -0.21 -5.31
C THR A 57 -3.56 -0.28 -6.66
N ASN A 58 -2.61 0.62 -6.90
CA ASN A 58 -1.82 0.60 -8.13
C ASN A 58 -0.91 -0.63 -8.23
N GLU A 59 -0.29 -1.02 -7.11
CA GLU A 59 0.55 -2.21 -7.03
C GLU A 59 -0.30 -3.49 -7.24
N LEU A 60 -1.47 -3.58 -6.61
CA LEU A 60 -2.42 -4.68 -6.81
C LEU A 60 -2.82 -4.80 -8.30
N LYS A 61 -3.17 -3.67 -8.94
CA LYS A 61 -3.49 -3.62 -10.37
C LYS A 61 -2.33 -4.09 -11.22
N ALA A 62 -1.11 -3.63 -10.93
CA ALA A 62 0.09 -3.99 -11.68
C ALA A 62 0.37 -5.50 -11.61
N ARG A 63 0.25 -6.10 -10.42
CA ARG A 63 0.46 -7.54 -10.21
C ARG A 63 -0.59 -8.41 -10.90
N MET A 64 -1.87 -8.04 -10.77
CA MET A 64 -2.95 -8.75 -11.47
C MET A 64 -2.74 -8.70 -12.98
N ARG A 65 -2.46 -7.51 -13.53
CA ARG A 65 -2.17 -7.34 -14.96
C ARG A 65 -0.98 -8.17 -15.42
N ALA A 66 0.12 -8.16 -14.67
CA ALA A 66 1.33 -8.90 -15.03
C ALA A 66 1.05 -10.41 -15.08
N ARG A 67 0.37 -10.96 -14.08
CA ARG A 67 0.11 -12.40 -14.02
C ARG A 67 -0.94 -12.89 -15.01
N VAL A 68 -2.02 -12.12 -15.19
CA VAL A 68 -3.03 -12.41 -16.22
C VAL A 68 -2.41 -12.35 -17.61
N ARG A 69 -1.60 -11.31 -17.90
CA ARG A 69 -0.89 -11.20 -19.19
C ARG A 69 0.07 -12.36 -19.42
N ALA A 70 0.77 -12.82 -18.39
CA ALA A 70 1.66 -13.98 -18.51
C ALA A 70 0.89 -15.26 -18.89
N HIS A 71 -0.32 -15.45 -18.35
CA HIS A 71 -1.17 -16.60 -18.68
C HIS A 71 -1.85 -16.50 -20.04
N LEU A 72 -2.10 -15.28 -20.51
CA LEU A 72 -2.75 -15.02 -21.80
C LEU A 72 -1.76 -14.61 -22.90
N LYS A 73 -0.47 -14.87 -22.71
CA LYS A 73 0.57 -14.57 -23.69
C LYS A 73 0.25 -15.31 -24.99
N GLY A 74 0.16 -14.57 -26.10
CA GLY A 74 -0.19 -15.13 -27.42
C GLY A 74 -1.69 -15.10 -27.75
N SER A 75 -2.57 -14.67 -26.83
CA SER A 75 -4.00 -14.54 -27.11
C SER A 75 -4.38 -13.37 -28.02
N GLY A 76 -3.46 -12.44 -28.28
CA GLY A 76 -3.71 -11.21 -29.06
C GLY A 76 -4.64 -10.19 -28.37
N LYS A 77 -5.17 -10.50 -27.19
CA LYS A 77 -6.11 -9.64 -26.44
C LYS A 77 -5.37 -8.72 -25.47
N THR A 78 -5.82 -7.47 -25.37
CA THR A 78 -5.35 -6.55 -24.33
C THR A 78 -5.85 -7.02 -22.96
N PRO A 79 -4.99 -7.12 -21.93
CA PRO A 79 -5.40 -7.60 -20.62
C PRO A 79 -6.32 -6.59 -19.93
N ASP A 80 -7.63 -6.84 -19.99
CA ASP A 80 -8.64 -6.13 -19.21
C ASP A 80 -9.34 -7.09 -18.24
N TRP A 81 -8.58 -7.48 -17.22
CA TRP A 81 -9.02 -8.51 -16.27
C TRP A 81 -10.31 -8.18 -15.51
N PRO A 82 -10.62 -6.92 -15.12
CA PRO A 82 -11.87 -6.65 -14.41
C PRO A 82 -13.10 -7.01 -15.25
N THR A 83 -13.04 -6.70 -16.54
CA THR A 83 -14.11 -7.03 -17.51
C THR A 83 -14.27 -8.53 -17.71
N TRP A 84 -13.16 -9.29 -17.75
CA TRP A 84 -13.23 -10.75 -17.95
C TRP A 84 -13.66 -11.52 -16.71
N LEU A 85 -13.31 -11.02 -15.53
CA LEU A 85 -13.54 -11.72 -14.26
C LEU A 85 -14.85 -11.29 -13.59
N GLY A 86 -15.45 -10.18 -14.04
CA GLY A 86 -16.75 -9.73 -13.55
C GLY A 86 -16.71 -9.12 -12.14
N TYR A 87 -15.53 -8.71 -11.66
CA TYR A 87 -15.37 -8.02 -10.39
C TYR A 87 -14.40 -6.84 -10.52
N SER A 88 -14.59 -5.83 -9.68
CA SER A 88 -13.79 -4.61 -9.68
C SER A 88 -12.49 -4.77 -8.87
N VAL A 89 -11.60 -3.80 -8.99
CA VAL A 89 -10.38 -3.77 -8.16
C VAL A 89 -10.73 -3.57 -6.68
N ASP A 90 -11.79 -2.83 -6.39
CA ASP A 90 -12.24 -2.61 -5.02
C ASP A 90 -12.80 -3.89 -4.41
N ASP A 91 -13.51 -4.72 -5.19
CA ASP A 91 -14.00 -6.04 -4.72
C ASP A 91 -12.83 -6.97 -4.37
N LEU A 92 -11.83 -7.04 -5.25
CA LEU A 92 -10.61 -7.81 -4.98
C LEU A 92 -9.87 -7.31 -3.73
N ARG A 93 -9.78 -5.99 -3.58
CA ARG A 93 -9.14 -5.38 -2.42
C ARG A 93 -9.88 -5.77 -1.14
N ALA A 94 -11.19 -5.56 -1.09
CA ALA A 94 -12.02 -5.92 0.06
C ALA A 94 -11.92 -7.41 0.40
N HIS A 95 -11.95 -8.27 -0.61
CA HIS A 95 -11.84 -9.72 -0.44
C HIS A 95 -10.49 -10.17 0.13
N LEU A 96 -9.39 -9.59 -0.35
CA LEU A 96 -8.05 -9.88 0.16
C LEU A 96 -7.86 -9.33 1.58
N GLU A 97 -8.34 -8.12 1.84
CA GLU A 97 -8.24 -7.48 3.16
C GLU A 97 -9.00 -8.27 4.23
N ALA A 98 -10.16 -8.81 3.89
CA ALA A 98 -10.93 -9.70 4.77
C ALA A 98 -10.21 -11.02 5.12
N ARG A 99 -9.16 -11.38 4.37
CA ARG A 99 -8.36 -12.61 4.56
C ARG A 99 -6.95 -12.33 5.10
N PHE A 100 -6.62 -11.08 5.42
CA PHE A 100 -5.32 -10.75 5.98
C PHE A 100 -5.11 -11.43 7.33
N THR A 101 -3.95 -12.08 7.46
CA THR A 101 -3.49 -12.64 8.73
C THR A 101 -2.62 -11.62 9.48
N GLU A 102 -2.23 -11.95 10.70
CA GLU A 102 -1.42 -11.10 11.56
C GLU A 102 -0.20 -10.49 10.83
N GLY A 103 -0.08 -9.17 10.90
CA GLY A 103 1.00 -8.41 10.26
C GLY A 103 0.83 -8.11 8.77
N MET A 104 -0.18 -8.66 8.07
CA MET A 104 -0.46 -8.30 6.68
C MET A 104 -1.12 -6.93 6.60
N THR A 105 -0.57 -6.06 5.75
CA THR A 105 -1.15 -4.73 5.50
C THR A 105 -0.98 -4.34 4.04
N TRP A 106 -1.76 -3.37 3.59
CA TRP A 106 -1.57 -2.77 2.26
C TRP A 106 -0.22 -2.05 2.11
N GLN A 107 0.42 -1.62 3.21
CA GLN A 107 1.75 -1.00 3.18
C GLN A 107 2.86 -1.99 2.87
N ASN A 108 2.69 -3.26 3.24
CA ASN A 108 3.69 -4.30 3.00
C ASN A 108 3.33 -5.21 1.82
N ILE A 109 2.51 -4.70 0.88
CA ILE A 109 2.20 -5.36 -0.38
C ILE A 109 3.50 -5.72 -1.14
N GLY A 110 3.80 -7.02 -1.22
CA GLY A 110 5.07 -7.53 -1.77
C GLY A 110 5.85 -8.40 -0.81
N ARG A 111 5.61 -8.24 0.50
CA ARG A 111 5.98 -9.26 1.49
C ARG A 111 5.01 -10.44 1.46
N TRP A 112 3.76 -10.17 1.13
CA TRP A 112 2.75 -11.17 0.79
C TRP A 112 2.39 -11.09 -0.70
N HIS A 113 1.97 -12.22 -1.24
CA HIS A 113 1.55 -12.42 -2.62
C HIS A 113 0.08 -12.81 -2.67
N ILE A 114 -0.52 -12.60 -3.84
CA ILE A 114 -1.84 -13.14 -4.15
C ILE A 114 -1.61 -14.60 -4.51
N ASP A 115 -2.08 -15.55 -3.72
CA ASP A 115 -1.98 -16.98 -3.99
C ASP A 115 -3.30 -17.52 -4.55
N HIS A 116 -3.22 -18.59 -5.34
CA HIS A 116 -4.40 -19.32 -5.78
C HIS A 116 -4.57 -20.54 -4.88
N ILE A 117 -5.73 -20.66 -4.21
CA ILE A 117 -6.04 -21.78 -3.32
C ILE A 117 -5.92 -23.09 -4.10
N ARG A 118 -6.70 -23.21 -5.18
CA ARG A 118 -6.51 -24.18 -6.26
C ARG A 118 -5.50 -23.60 -7.27
N PRO A 119 -4.34 -24.23 -7.48
CA PRO A 119 -3.26 -23.69 -8.28
C PRO A 119 -3.67 -23.61 -9.74
N LEU A 120 -3.20 -22.56 -10.42
CA LEU A 120 -3.41 -22.33 -11.85
C LEU A 120 -3.08 -23.55 -12.71
N ALA A 121 -2.04 -24.31 -12.34
CA ALA A 121 -1.61 -25.52 -13.05
C ALA A 121 -2.66 -26.64 -13.10
N SER A 122 -3.69 -26.59 -12.25
CA SER A 122 -4.80 -27.57 -12.26
C SER A 122 -5.97 -27.18 -13.18
N PHE A 123 -5.92 -25.99 -13.78
CA PHE A 123 -6.94 -25.51 -14.73
C PHE A 123 -6.41 -25.62 -16.17
N THR A 124 -7.29 -25.94 -17.11
CA THR A 124 -7.05 -25.95 -18.56
C THR A 124 -7.51 -24.64 -19.18
N ILE A 125 -6.68 -23.61 -19.02
CA ILE A 125 -6.96 -22.26 -19.53
C ILE A 125 -6.61 -22.17 -21.01
N THR A 126 -7.62 -22.04 -21.87
CA THR A 126 -7.46 -21.86 -23.32
C THR A 126 -7.57 -20.41 -23.77
N GLY A 127 -8.12 -19.52 -22.93
CA GLY A 127 -8.27 -18.10 -23.22
C GLY A 127 -9.02 -17.36 -22.12
N PRO A 128 -9.22 -16.03 -22.25
CA PRO A 128 -9.90 -15.23 -21.23
C PRO A 128 -11.41 -15.51 -21.13
N ASP A 129 -12.01 -16.07 -22.19
CA ASP A 129 -13.45 -16.35 -22.23
C ASP A 129 -13.79 -17.71 -21.59
N CYS A 130 -12.79 -18.56 -21.32
CA CYS A 130 -13.04 -19.90 -20.80
C CYS A 130 -13.53 -19.86 -19.33
N PRO A 131 -14.50 -20.74 -18.96
CA PRO A 131 -15.00 -20.79 -17.59
C PRO A 131 -13.91 -21.08 -16.55
N GLU A 132 -12.93 -21.91 -16.92
CA GLU A 132 -11.82 -22.28 -16.05
C GLU A 132 -10.86 -21.12 -15.75
N PHE A 133 -10.71 -20.17 -16.69
CA PHE A 133 -9.98 -18.93 -16.42
C PHE A 133 -10.70 -18.12 -15.35
N ARG A 134 -12.02 -17.92 -15.49
CA ARG A 134 -12.81 -17.21 -14.49
C ARG A 134 -12.78 -17.92 -13.13
N ALA A 135 -12.84 -19.25 -13.11
CA ALA A 135 -12.76 -20.03 -11.88
C ALA A 135 -11.36 -19.96 -11.22
N ALA A 136 -10.28 -20.01 -12.02
CA ALA A 136 -8.93 -19.88 -11.51
C ALA A 136 -8.70 -18.52 -10.86
N TRP A 137 -9.23 -17.47 -11.47
CA TRP A 137 -9.08 -16.09 -11.02
C TRP A 137 -10.27 -15.56 -10.21
N ALA A 138 -11.20 -16.43 -9.81
CA ALA A 138 -12.35 -16.05 -9.00
C ALA A 138 -11.88 -15.55 -7.63
N LEU A 139 -12.58 -14.58 -7.05
CA LEU A 139 -12.27 -14.07 -5.71
C LEU A 139 -12.13 -15.23 -4.72
N GLU A 140 -13.09 -16.15 -4.68
CA GLU A 140 -13.08 -17.33 -3.81
C GLU A 140 -11.82 -18.20 -3.92
N ASN A 141 -11.18 -18.22 -5.08
CA ASN A 141 -9.93 -18.97 -5.31
C ASN A 141 -8.66 -18.15 -5.01
N LEU A 142 -8.78 -16.85 -4.73
CA LEU A 142 -7.65 -15.97 -4.42
C LEU A 142 -7.54 -15.72 -2.91
N GLN A 143 -6.32 -15.80 -2.40
CA GLN A 143 -6.02 -15.50 -0.99
C GLN A 143 -4.71 -14.72 -0.85
N PRO A 144 -4.57 -13.86 0.16
CA PRO A 144 -3.28 -13.32 0.53
C PRO A 144 -2.45 -14.40 1.24
N LEU A 145 -1.19 -14.56 0.84
CA LEU A 145 -0.27 -15.50 1.48
C LEU A 145 1.11 -14.88 1.57
N TRP A 146 1.82 -15.04 2.68
CA TRP A 146 3.18 -14.55 2.80
C TRP A 146 4.07 -15.14 1.71
N ALA A 147 4.97 -14.33 1.15
CA ALA A 147 5.81 -14.77 0.04
C ALA A 147 6.60 -16.04 0.36
N LYS A 148 7.10 -16.15 1.62
CA LYS A 148 7.80 -17.33 2.13
C LYS A 148 6.91 -18.57 2.13
N ASP A 149 5.67 -18.44 2.61
CA ASP A 149 4.72 -19.56 2.71
C ASP A 149 4.26 -19.99 1.32
N ASN A 150 4.03 -19.03 0.42
CA ASN A 150 3.69 -19.30 -0.97
C ASN A 150 4.81 -20.05 -1.71
N LEU A 151 6.07 -19.65 -1.52
CA LEU A 151 7.23 -20.33 -2.08
C LEU A 151 7.37 -21.75 -1.51
N SER A 152 7.10 -21.94 -0.22
CA SER A 152 7.11 -23.26 0.41
C SER A 152 5.97 -24.15 -0.08
N LYS A 153 4.76 -23.59 -0.25
CA LYS A 153 3.57 -24.31 -0.75
C LYS A 153 3.84 -24.93 -2.12
N GLY A 154 4.41 -24.16 -3.05
CA GLY A 154 4.59 -24.57 -4.43
C GLY A 154 3.26 -24.85 -5.14
N ALA A 155 3.24 -25.83 -6.05
CA ALA A 155 2.03 -26.25 -6.77
C ALA A 155 1.22 -27.35 -6.04
N ARG A 156 1.46 -27.55 -4.73
CA ARG A 156 0.80 -28.61 -3.96
C ARG A 156 -0.65 -28.22 -3.68
N TRP A 157 -1.57 -28.94 -4.32
CA TRP A 157 -3.00 -28.88 -4.05
C TRP A 157 -3.54 -30.29 -4.03
N LYS A 158 -4.32 -30.59 -2.98
CA LYS A 158 -5.09 -31.83 -2.90
C LYS A 158 -6.55 -31.45 -3.17
N PRO A 159 -7.18 -32.04 -4.20
CA PRO A 159 -8.58 -31.81 -4.52
C PRO A 159 -9.53 -32.26 -3.40
#